data_AF-A0A2D8VAK7-F1
#
_entry.id   AF-A0A2D8VAK7-F1
#
_cell.length_a   1.000
_cell.length_b   1.000
_cell.length_c   1.000
_cell.angle_alpha   90.00
_cell.angle_beta   90.00
_cell.angle_gamma   90.00
#
_symmetry.space_group_name_H-M   'P 1'
#
loop_
_entity.id
_entity.type
_entity.pdbx_description
1 polymer ?
#
loop_
_entity_poly.entity_id
_entity_poly.type
_entity_poly.pdbx_seq_one_letter_code
_entity_poly.pdbx_strand_id
1 'polypeptide(L)'
;MGSSTLARWIGENLAKDQADGKGPQKPDEGEKKPEVERPQPKPRFPAHWGRPPEIQLTDHVQLPGGFGMGSSTLAHWIQENMQQDREDNANGKGLDGPGKPERPQKPDVLTEKEKLDPRKSEGEVLKQVKEGKISQEDAREKLDALRGEMEKRGEFKRPQRPQKPELSDEVKGKLDDIKAQQDALAKEMKTKLDALKKDGATKEQMREAVHSFQKDNKDRLDAIKAAHKDIHDSLKGARPPKPERPELTTEIKAKVEALKEKQKELHTARKDLHENLKGKSKEDREALIATFKEANKAKHQEIKAKAKEVKEEIRALVETESTRTSDL
;
A
#
# COMPACT_ATOMS: atom_id res chain seq x y z
N MET A 1 13.26 14.26 15.01
CA MET A 1 12.87 13.97 13.61
C MET A 1 11.55 13.19 13.64
N GLY A 2 10.41 13.85 13.42
CA GLY A 2 9.09 13.21 13.52
C GLY A 2 7.96 14.01 12.88
N SER A 3 8.28 14.88 11.91
CA SER A 3 7.35 15.83 11.27
C SER A 3 6.65 15.26 10.02
N SER A 4 6.54 13.93 9.88
CA SER A 4 6.15 13.34 8.59
C SER A 4 4.73 12.81 8.55
N THR A 5 4.13 12.39 9.67
CA THR A 5 2.82 11.71 9.63
C THR A 5 1.63 12.66 9.45
N LEU A 6 1.57 13.79 10.17
CA LEU A 6 0.45 14.72 10.04
C LEU A 6 0.53 15.54 8.74
N ALA A 7 1.72 16.00 8.36
CA ALA A 7 1.93 16.70 7.09
C ALA A 7 1.64 15.80 5.87
N ARG A 8 1.97 14.50 5.97
CA ARG A 8 1.65 13.51 4.93
C ARG A 8 0.16 13.16 4.92
N TRP A 9 -0.48 13.01 6.08
CA TRP A 9 -1.93 12.78 6.17
C TRP A 9 -2.76 13.95 5.64
N ILE A 10 -2.40 15.19 6.00
CA ILE A 10 -3.04 16.41 5.47
C ILE A 10 -2.81 16.52 3.95
N GLY A 11 -1.60 16.23 3.47
CA GLY A 11 -1.30 16.23 2.03
C GLY A 11 -2.01 15.12 1.25
N GLU A 12 -2.18 13.95 1.84
CA GLU A 12 -2.79 12.75 1.22
C GLU A 12 -4.31 12.84 1.16
N ASN A 13 -4.96 13.50 2.15
CA ASN A 13 -6.39 13.82 2.08
C ASN A 13 -6.70 14.98 1.12
N LEU A 14 -5.81 15.97 0.97
CA LEU A 14 -5.98 17.07 0.01
C LEU A 14 -5.91 16.59 -1.46
N ALA A 15 -5.17 15.51 -1.73
CA ALA A 15 -5.07 14.90 -3.06
C ALA A 15 -6.30 14.04 -3.43
N LYS A 16 -6.98 13.44 -2.44
CA LYS A 16 -8.21 12.66 -2.66
C LYS A 16 -9.39 13.55 -3.06
N ASP A 17 -9.56 14.71 -2.41
CA ASP A 17 -10.65 15.65 -2.72
C ASP A 17 -10.51 16.35 -4.10
N GLN A 18 -9.31 16.35 -4.70
CA GLN A 18 -9.09 16.90 -6.06
C GLN A 18 -9.62 16.00 -7.18
N ALA A 19 -9.91 14.72 -6.91
CA ALA A 19 -10.43 13.79 -7.91
C ALA A 19 -11.96 13.91 -8.11
N ASP A 20 -12.70 14.41 -7.13
CA ASP A 20 -14.17 14.39 -7.13
C ASP A 20 -14.83 15.75 -7.45
N GLY A 21 -14.05 16.81 -7.67
CA GLY A 21 -14.53 18.19 -7.73
C GLY A 21 -14.56 18.84 -9.12
N LYS A 22 -15.10 18.22 -10.17
CA LYS A 22 -15.28 18.91 -11.46
C LYS A 22 -16.65 18.67 -12.12
N GLY A 23 -17.65 19.44 -11.67
CA GLY A 23 -18.87 19.79 -12.40
C GLY A 23 -18.91 21.31 -12.70
N PRO A 24 -19.71 21.79 -13.67
CA PRO A 24 -19.27 22.78 -14.64
C PRO A 24 -19.73 24.22 -14.34
N GLN A 25 -18.97 25.21 -14.80
CA GLN A 25 -19.43 26.60 -14.89
C GLN A 25 -19.06 27.25 -16.22
N LYS A 26 -20.11 27.70 -16.92
CA LYS A 26 -20.11 28.63 -18.05
C LYS A 26 -19.44 29.96 -17.67
N PRO A 27 -18.92 30.70 -18.67
CA PRO A 27 -19.09 32.14 -18.69
C PRO A 27 -19.73 32.63 -20.01
N ASP A 28 -20.46 33.74 -19.87
CA ASP A 28 -21.14 34.50 -20.90
C ASP A 28 -20.24 35.64 -21.45
N GLU A 29 -20.53 36.00 -22.71
CA GLU A 29 -20.13 37.08 -23.63
C GLU A 29 -19.06 38.14 -23.24
N GLY A 30 -18.19 38.60 -24.13
CA GLY A 30 -18.04 38.32 -25.55
C GLY A 30 -16.89 39.11 -26.19
N GLU A 31 -16.42 38.63 -27.34
CA GLU A 31 -15.67 39.38 -28.36
C GLU A 31 -15.68 38.54 -29.66
N LYS A 32 -16.15 39.12 -30.78
CA LYS A 32 -16.38 38.43 -32.07
C LYS A 32 -15.17 38.55 -33.01
N LYS A 33 -14.66 37.40 -33.53
CA LYS A 33 -14.14 37.11 -34.91
C LYS A 33 -13.08 35.96 -34.90
N PRO A 34 -12.86 35.21 -36.00
CA PRO A 34 -13.74 34.72 -37.07
C PRO A 34 -13.96 33.19 -37.01
N GLU A 35 -15.03 32.72 -37.65
CA GLU A 35 -15.46 31.32 -37.75
C GLU A 35 -14.41 30.46 -38.47
N VAL A 36 -13.63 29.69 -37.71
CA VAL A 36 -12.90 28.52 -38.22
C VAL A 36 -13.59 27.32 -37.59
N GLU A 37 -14.33 26.54 -38.39
CA GLU A 37 -14.97 25.31 -37.96
C GLU A 37 -13.93 24.44 -37.23
N ARG A 38 -14.07 24.33 -35.91
CA ARG A 38 -13.23 23.44 -35.12
C ARG A 38 -13.57 22.00 -35.55
N PRO A 39 -12.57 21.17 -35.91
CA PRO A 39 -12.84 19.76 -36.15
C PRO A 39 -13.45 19.17 -34.89
N GLN A 40 -14.57 18.44 -35.06
CA GLN A 40 -15.30 17.79 -33.97
C GLN A 40 -14.34 17.10 -32.99
N PRO A 41 -14.56 17.20 -31.67
CA PRO A 41 -13.71 16.54 -30.70
C PRO A 41 -13.66 15.04 -31.02
N LYS A 42 -12.45 14.50 -31.20
CA LYS A 42 -12.24 13.08 -31.50
C LYS A 42 -13.07 12.23 -30.53
N PRO A 43 -13.94 11.34 -31.03
CA PRO A 43 -14.80 10.55 -30.16
C PRO A 43 -13.90 9.72 -29.24
N ARG A 44 -14.11 9.86 -27.93
CA ARG A 44 -13.39 9.07 -26.94
C ARG A 44 -13.94 7.65 -27.00
N PHE A 45 -13.05 6.67 -27.16
CA PHE A 45 -13.43 5.27 -27.06
C PHE A 45 -14.02 4.98 -25.67
N PRO A 46 -14.96 4.02 -25.55
CA PRO A 46 -15.48 3.56 -24.27
C PRO A 46 -14.37 3.21 -23.28
N ALA A 47 -14.57 3.56 -22.00
CA ALA A 47 -13.53 3.41 -20.97
C ALA A 47 -13.17 1.94 -20.70
N HIS A 48 -14.11 1.01 -20.90
CA HIS A 48 -13.90 -0.41 -20.65
C HIS A 48 -13.05 -1.10 -21.73
N TRP A 49 -12.90 -0.51 -22.93
CA TRP A 49 -12.00 -1.01 -23.98
C TRP A 49 -10.52 -0.78 -23.67
N GLY A 50 -10.22 0.07 -22.67
CA GLY A 50 -8.84 0.40 -22.30
C GLY A 50 -8.18 1.39 -23.27
N ARG A 51 -6.85 1.37 -23.32
CA ARG A 51 -6.07 2.30 -24.15
C ARG A 51 -5.97 1.76 -25.58
N PRO A 52 -6.17 2.59 -26.62
CA PRO A 52 -5.94 2.19 -28.00
C PRO A 52 -4.45 1.86 -28.24
N PRO A 53 -4.12 1.09 -29.30
CA PRO A 53 -2.75 0.72 -29.62
C PRO A 53 -1.85 1.96 -29.78
N GLU A 54 -0.72 1.95 -29.09
CA GLU A 54 0.27 3.05 -29.08
C GLU A 54 1.07 3.12 -30.39
N ILE A 55 1.29 1.98 -31.03
CA ILE A 55 1.93 1.87 -32.34
C ILE A 55 0.82 1.72 -33.38
N GLN A 56 0.65 2.72 -34.23
CA GLN A 56 -0.35 2.77 -35.28
C GLN A 56 0.33 2.88 -36.64
N LEU A 57 -0.20 2.16 -37.62
CA LEU A 57 0.19 2.33 -39.02
C LEU A 57 -0.22 3.74 -39.51
N THR A 58 0.49 4.27 -40.50
CA THR A 58 0.24 5.62 -41.06
C THR A 58 -0.91 5.65 -42.07
N ASP A 59 -1.64 4.56 -42.22
CA ASP A 59 -2.76 4.49 -43.12
C ASP A 59 -3.97 5.24 -42.56
N HIS A 60 -4.84 5.71 -43.46
CA HIS A 60 -6.06 6.42 -43.10
C HIS A 60 -7.26 5.68 -43.66
N VAL A 61 -7.99 5.02 -42.76
CA VAL A 61 -9.16 4.19 -43.03
C VAL A 61 -10.33 4.69 -42.20
N GLN A 62 -11.55 4.49 -42.69
CA GLN A 62 -12.75 4.79 -41.94
C GLN A 62 -12.91 3.78 -40.80
N LEU A 63 -12.98 4.27 -39.56
CA LEU A 63 -13.09 3.44 -38.38
C LEU A 63 -14.51 2.87 -38.27
N PRO A 64 -14.67 1.59 -37.91
CA PRO A 64 -15.97 0.98 -37.68
C PRO A 64 -16.70 1.67 -36.52
N GLY A 65 -18.03 1.64 -36.49
CA GLY A 65 -18.81 2.21 -35.37
C GLY A 65 -18.92 3.74 -35.33
N GLY A 66 -18.53 4.46 -36.39
CA GLY A 66 -18.72 5.90 -36.49
C GLY A 66 -17.67 6.74 -35.76
N PHE A 67 -16.54 6.14 -35.36
CA PHE A 67 -15.45 6.83 -34.65
C PHE A 67 -14.58 7.75 -35.52
N GLY A 68 -14.95 7.97 -36.79
CA GLY A 68 -14.24 8.85 -37.72
C GLY A 68 -13.21 8.11 -38.59
N MET A 69 -12.08 8.76 -38.87
CA MET A 69 -10.98 8.16 -39.64
C MET A 69 -9.74 7.94 -38.76
N GLY A 70 -9.01 6.86 -39.01
CA GLY A 70 -7.80 6.49 -38.27
C GLY A 70 -7.02 5.37 -38.95
N SER A 71 -6.01 4.82 -38.28
CA SER A 71 -5.21 3.71 -38.83
C SER A 71 -5.98 2.40 -38.90
N SER A 72 -5.61 1.49 -39.81
CA SER A 72 -6.19 0.14 -39.84
C SER A 72 -5.93 -0.63 -38.56
N THR A 73 -4.79 -0.39 -37.89
CA THR A 73 -4.50 -0.96 -36.56
C THR A 73 -5.54 -0.52 -35.54
N LEU A 74 -5.91 0.76 -35.57
CA LEU A 74 -6.97 1.31 -34.73
C LEU A 74 -8.34 0.78 -35.13
N ALA A 75 -8.60 0.63 -36.44
CA ALA A 75 -9.85 0.06 -36.95
C ALA A 75 -10.07 -1.38 -36.48
N HIS A 76 -9.04 -2.22 -36.57
CA HIS A 76 -9.07 -3.60 -36.08
C HIS A 76 -9.28 -3.65 -34.57
N TRP A 77 -8.59 -2.82 -33.80
CA TRP A 77 -8.76 -2.76 -32.35
C TRP A 77 -10.20 -2.34 -31.96
N ILE A 78 -10.81 -1.38 -32.66
CA ILE A 78 -12.21 -1.00 -32.42
C ILE A 78 -13.14 -2.17 -32.76
N GLN A 79 -12.91 -2.83 -33.90
CA GLN A 79 -13.75 -3.95 -34.34
C GLN A 79 -13.72 -5.12 -33.36
N GLU A 80 -12.56 -5.46 -32.81
CA GLU A 80 -12.39 -6.52 -31.81
C GLU A 80 -13.12 -6.18 -30.51
N ASN A 81 -12.99 -4.95 -30.01
CA ASN A 81 -13.70 -4.53 -28.80
C ASN A 81 -15.23 -4.45 -29.01
N MET A 82 -15.70 -4.01 -30.17
CA MET A 82 -17.14 -4.03 -30.49
C MET A 82 -17.69 -5.46 -30.58
N GLN A 83 -16.88 -6.40 -31.10
CA GLN A 83 -17.24 -7.81 -31.16
C GLN A 83 -17.28 -8.42 -29.75
N GLN A 84 -16.28 -8.12 -28.92
CA GLN A 84 -16.25 -8.52 -27.51
C GLN A 84 -17.45 -7.97 -26.74
N ASP A 85 -17.79 -6.69 -26.92
CA ASP A 85 -18.99 -6.09 -26.32
C ASP A 85 -20.26 -6.78 -26.78
N ARG A 86 -20.34 -7.20 -28.05
CA ARG A 86 -21.48 -7.93 -28.60
C ARG A 86 -21.58 -9.34 -28.01
N GLU A 87 -20.46 -10.00 -27.81
CA GLU A 87 -20.38 -11.32 -27.17
C GLU A 87 -20.71 -11.25 -25.67
N ASP A 88 -20.20 -10.23 -24.98
CA ASP A 88 -20.51 -9.97 -23.58
C ASP A 88 -21.99 -9.61 -23.38
N ASN A 89 -22.58 -8.86 -24.33
CA ASN A 89 -24.02 -8.56 -24.36
C ASN A 89 -24.86 -9.82 -24.65
N ALA A 90 -24.45 -10.65 -25.61
CA ALA A 90 -25.11 -11.91 -25.94
C ALA A 90 -25.05 -12.93 -24.79
N ASN A 91 -23.99 -12.90 -23.98
CA ASN A 91 -23.82 -13.72 -22.78
C ASN A 91 -24.48 -13.12 -21.53
N GLY A 92 -25.30 -12.06 -21.67
CA GLY A 92 -26.13 -11.52 -20.59
C GLY A 92 -25.39 -10.69 -19.54
N LYS A 93 -24.17 -10.21 -19.81
CA LYS A 93 -23.49 -9.21 -18.97
C LYS A 93 -23.86 -7.80 -19.43
N GLY A 94 -25.09 -7.39 -19.11
CA GLY A 94 -25.57 -6.02 -19.29
C GLY A 94 -24.99 -5.05 -18.25
N LEU A 95 -24.80 -3.81 -18.70
CA LEU A 95 -24.18 -2.68 -18.00
C LEU A 95 -24.99 -2.20 -16.78
N ASP A 96 -24.36 -2.16 -15.61
CA ASP A 96 -24.82 -1.37 -14.45
C ASP A 96 -23.68 -0.47 -13.92
N GLY A 97 -24.03 0.79 -13.64
CA GLY A 97 -23.17 1.84 -13.08
C GLY A 97 -22.69 1.56 -11.64
N PRO A 98 -22.04 2.54 -10.97
CA PRO A 98 -20.88 2.32 -10.10
C PRO A 98 -21.25 1.70 -8.74
N GLY A 99 -21.55 0.40 -8.76
CA GLY A 99 -21.52 -0.48 -7.60
C GLY A 99 -20.19 -1.22 -7.60
N LYS A 100 -19.36 -0.90 -6.60
CA LYS A 100 -18.34 -1.76 -5.97
C LYS A 100 -17.95 -3.00 -6.80
N PRO A 101 -16.71 -3.13 -7.32
CA PRO A 101 -16.36 -4.24 -8.20
C PRO A 101 -16.71 -5.55 -7.52
N GLU A 102 -17.76 -6.20 -8.01
CA GLU A 102 -18.01 -7.59 -7.72
C GLU A 102 -16.78 -8.29 -8.26
N ARG A 103 -16.00 -8.87 -7.33
CA ARG A 103 -14.78 -9.60 -7.68
C ARG A 103 -15.15 -10.54 -8.83
N PRO A 104 -14.44 -10.49 -9.97
CA PRO A 104 -14.67 -11.48 -11.00
C PRO A 104 -14.62 -12.84 -10.32
N GLN A 105 -15.62 -13.69 -10.56
CA GLN A 105 -15.54 -15.08 -10.10
C GLN A 105 -14.21 -15.59 -10.63
N LYS A 106 -13.25 -15.80 -9.71
CA LYS A 106 -11.92 -16.27 -10.06
C LYS A 106 -12.15 -17.56 -10.86
N PRO A 107 -11.49 -17.75 -12.02
CA PRO A 107 -11.42 -19.08 -12.59
C PRO A 107 -10.95 -19.99 -11.46
N ASP A 108 -11.66 -21.10 -11.25
CA ASP A 108 -11.44 -22.01 -10.13
C ASP A 108 -9.94 -22.28 -10.02
N VAL A 109 -9.30 -21.70 -8.99
CA VAL A 109 -7.82 -21.60 -8.89
C VAL A 109 -7.20 -22.99 -8.80
N LEU A 110 -8.02 -24.00 -8.50
CA LEU A 110 -7.66 -25.40 -8.36
C LEU A 110 -8.34 -26.24 -9.43
N THR A 111 -7.53 -27.00 -10.16
CA THR A 111 -7.98 -28.10 -11.01
C THR A 111 -8.60 -29.21 -10.16
N GLU A 112 -9.50 -30.04 -10.72
CA GLU A 112 -10.13 -31.15 -9.99
C GLU A 112 -9.12 -32.11 -9.34
N LYS A 113 -7.93 -32.26 -9.95
CA LYS A 113 -6.81 -33.04 -9.41
C LYS A 113 -6.18 -32.39 -8.18
N GLU A 114 -6.03 -31.07 -8.17
CA GLU A 114 -5.53 -30.31 -7.01
C GLU A 114 -6.53 -30.31 -5.87
N LYS A 115 -7.83 -30.34 -6.19
CA LYS A 115 -8.90 -30.56 -5.23
C LYS A 115 -8.84 -31.97 -4.65
N LEU A 116 -8.61 -33.00 -5.46
CA LEU A 116 -8.64 -34.38 -4.98
C LEU A 116 -7.61 -34.64 -3.87
N ASP A 117 -6.39 -34.11 -4.01
CA ASP A 117 -5.31 -34.26 -3.02
C ASP A 117 -4.61 -32.92 -2.71
N PRO A 118 -5.22 -32.06 -1.87
CA PRO A 118 -4.75 -30.70 -1.64
C PRO A 118 -3.39 -30.60 -0.93
N ARG A 119 -3.02 -31.63 -0.14
CA ARG A 119 -1.73 -31.67 0.58
C ARG A 119 -0.56 -31.93 -0.37
N LYS A 120 -0.74 -32.83 -1.35
CA LYS A 120 0.31 -33.11 -2.34
C LYS A 120 0.53 -31.92 -3.27
N SER A 121 -0.55 -31.29 -3.74
CA SER A 121 -0.47 -30.09 -4.57
C SER A 121 0.15 -28.91 -3.82
N GLU A 122 -0.09 -28.76 -2.50
CA GLU A 122 0.58 -27.73 -1.70
C GLU A 122 2.11 -27.90 -1.71
N GLY A 123 2.57 -29.14 -1.52
CA GLY A 123 4.00 -29.49 -1.56
C GLY A 123 4.65 -29.20 -2.92
N GLU A 124 3.91 -29.45 -4.01
CA GLU A 124 4.38 -29.18 -5.37
C GLU A 124 4.47 -27.67 -5.65
N VAL A 125 3.48 -26.89 -5.24
CA VAL A 125 3.50 -25.42 -5.37
C VAL A 125 4.68 -24.83 -4.59
N LEU A 126 4.93 -25.29 -3.35
CA LEU A 126 6.09 -24.84 -2.56
C LEU A 126 7.43 -25.19 -3.21
N LYS A 127 7.52 -26.36 -3.86
CA LYS A 127 8.71 -26.76 -4.62
C LYS A 127 8.91 -25.87 -5.84
N GLN A 128 7.85 -25.57 -6.59
CA GLN A 128 7.89 -24.66 -7.73
C GLN A 128 8.31 -23.23 -7.34
N VAL A 129 7.85 -22.73 -6.18
CA VAL A 129 8.30 -21.43 -5.63
C VAL A 129 9.79 -21.45 -5.33
N LYS A 130 10.28 -22.52 -4.71
CA LYS A 130 11.70 -22.68 -4.39
C LYS A 130 12.58 -22.77 -5.64
N GLU A 131 12.05 -23.39 -6.70
CA GLU A 131 12.69 -23.51 -8.01
C GLU A 131 12.50 -22.27 -8.90
N GLY A 132 11.71 -21.27 -8.47
CA GLY A 132 11.44 -20.04 -9.23
C GLY A 132 10.54 -20.25 -10.46
N LYS A 133 9.83 -21.38 -10.55
CA LYS A 133 8.96 -21.74 -11.68
C LYS A 133 7.60 -21.02 -11.65
N ILE A 134 7.23 -20.47 -10.50
CA ILE A 134 5.98 -19.74 -10.27
C ILE A 134 6.28 -18.44 -9.52
N SER A 135 5.53 -17.38 -9.84
CA SER A 135 5.62 -16.11 -9.12
C SER A 135 5.21 -16.27 -7.66
N GLN A 136 5.76 -15.43 -6.77
CA GLN A 136 5.35 -15.42 -5.36
C GLN A 136 3.87 -15.06 -5.17
N GLU A 137 3.30 -14.26 -6.07
CA GLU A 137 1.90 -13.84 -6.02
C GLU A 137 0.97 -14.99 -6.43
N ASP A 138 1.25 -15.63 -7.56
CA ASP A 138 0.48 -16.79 -8.05
C ASP A 138 0.55 -17.96 -7.07
N ALA A 139 1.72 -18.21 -6.48
CA ALA A 139 1.85 -19.25 -5.47
C ALA A 139 1.09 -18.93 -4.19
N ARG A 140 1.04 -17.66 -3.77
CA ARG A 140 0.22 -17.26 -2.61
C ARG A 140 -1.26 -17.53 -2.87
N GLU A 141 -1.74 -17.20 -4.06
CA GLU A 141 -3.14 -17.42 -4.44
C GLU A 141 -3.48 -18.90 -4.48
N LYS A 142 -2.63 -19.73 -5.10
CA LYS A 142 -2.80 -21.19 -5.15
C LYS A 142 -2.73 -21.84 -3.76
N LEU A 143 -1.75 -21.47 -2.93
CA LEU A 143 -1.62 -22.00 -1.57
C LEU A 143 -2.80 -21.59 -0.68
N ASP A 144 -3.35 -20.38 -0.85
CA ASP A 144 -4.52 -19.94 -0.09
C ASP A 144 -5.78 -20.72 -0.48
N ALA A 145 -5.96 -21.00 -1.78
CA ALA A 145 -7.03 -21.85 -2.28
C ALA A 145 -6.91 -23.29 -1.75
N LEU A 146 -5.72 -23.91 -1.87
CA LEU A 146 -5.45 -25.27 -1.39
C LEU A 146 -5.68 -25.41 0.12
N ARG A 147 -5.17 -24.46 0.91
CA ARG A 147 -5.39 -24.42 2.37
C ARG A 147 -6.84 -24.17 2.74
N GLY A 148 -7.56 -23.37 1.95
CA GLY A 148 -9.01 -23.19 2.13
C GLY A 148 -9.79 -24.47 1.87
N GLU A 149 -9.38 -25.28 0.90
CA GLU A 149 -10.02 -26.57 0.63
C GLU A 149 -9.69 -27.62 1.69
N MET A 150 -8.44 -27.69 2.15
CA MET A 150 -8.08 -28.53 3.30
C MET A 150 -8.82 -28.14 4.57
N GLU A 151 -9.07 -26.85 4.78
CA GLU A 151 -9.85 -26.35 5.92
C GLU A 151 -11.32 -26.79 5.84
N LYS A 152 -11.93 -26.72 4.65
CA LYS A 152 -13.29 -27.27 4.42
C LYS A 152 -13.36 -28.77 4.71
N ARG A 153 -12.29 -29.52 4.43
CA ARG A 153 -12.19 -30.97 4.68
C ARG A 153 -11.77 -31.32 6.11
N GLY A 154 -11.42 -30.33 6.94
CA GLY A 154 -10.92 -30.54 8.30
C GLY A 154 -9.48 -31.07 8.37
N GLU A 155 -8.78 -31.20 7.25
CA GLU A 155 -7.40 -31.68 7.15
C GLU A 155 -6.37 -30.60 7.56
N PHE A 156 -6.78 -29.34 7.60
CA PHE A 156 -5.95 -28.21 7.99
C PHE A 156 -6.75 -27.23 8.83
N LYS A 157 -6.21 -26.82 9.99
CA LYS A 157 -6.76 -25.71 10.78
C LYS A 157 -5.87 -24.51 10.58
N ARG A 158 -6.40 -23.43 9.98
CA ARG A 158 -5.67 -22.16 9.91
C ARG A 158 -5.41 -21.70 11.35
N PRO A 159 -4.17 -21.27 11.69
CA PRO A 159 -3.92 -20.64 12.98
C PRO A 159 -4.82 -19.40 13.07
N GLN A 160 -5.84 -19.46 13.91
CA GLN A 160 -6.70 -18.32 14.17
C GLN A 160 -5.90 -17.30 14.97
N ARG A 161 -5.73 -16.09 14.43
CA ARG A 161 -5.16 -15.01 15.21
C ARG A 161 -6.13 -14.75 16.37
N PRO A 162 -5.67 -14.71 17.63
CA PRO A 162 -6.54 -14.36 18.75
C PRO A 162 -7.21 -13.02 18.43
N GLN A 163 -8.53 -12.98 18.58
CA GLN A 163 -9.28 -11.75 18.35
C GLN A 163 -8.77 -10.69 19.34
N LYS A 164 -8.48 -9.50 18.84
CA LYS A 164 -8.11 -8.39 19.73
C LYS A 164 -9.34 -8.07 20.59
N PRO A 165 -9.18 -7.87 21.90
CA PRO A 165 -10.27 -7.38 22.74
C PRO A 165 -10.85 -6.10 22.13
N GLU A 166 -12.16 -5.96 22.14
CA GLU A 166 -12.79 -4.72 21.73
C GLU A 166 -12.36 -3.59 22.66
N LEU A 167 -12.13 -2.41 22.10
CA LEU A 167 -11.83 -1.22 22.90
C LEU A 167 -13.05 -0.88 23.74
N SER A 168 -12.84 -0.46 25.00
CA SER A 168 -13.94 0.04 25.83
C SER A 168 -14.60 1.25 25.17
N ASP A 169 -15.88 1.46 25.43
CA ASP A 169 -16.64 2.57 24.84
C ASP A 169 -16.06 3.94 25.24
N GLU A 170 -15.46 4.03 26.43
CA GLU A 170 -14.70 5.21 26.87
C GLU A 170 -13.47 5.48 25.98
N VAL A 171 -12.72 4.45 25.60
CA VAL A 171 -11.54 4.61 24.73
C VAL A 171 -11.97 4.97 23.30
N LYS A 172 -13.07 4.40 22.81
CA LYS A 172 -13.65 4.77 21.51
C LYS A 172 -14.04 6.25 21.49
N GLY A 173 -14.74 6.73 22.51
CA GLY A 173 -15.12 8.14 22.66
C GLY A 173 -13.91 9.08 22.64
N LYS A 174 -12.86 8.78 23.42
CA LYS A 174 -11.61 9.57 23.40
C LYS A 174 -10.94 9.60 22.02
N LEU A 175 -11.02 8.50 21.26
CA LEU A 175 -10.46 8.42 19.92
C LEU A 175 -11.25 9.29 18.92
N ASP A 176 -12.57 9.29 19.03
CA ASP A 176 -13.47 10.11 18.22
C ASP A 176 -13.29 11.60 18.51
N ASP A 177 -13.14 11.97 19.79
CA ASP A 177 -12.83 13.35 20.21
C ASP A 177 -11.50 13.84 19.61
N ILE A 178 -10.45 13.02 19.68
CA ILE A 178 -9.16 13.36 19.08
C ILE A 178 -9.29 13.52 17.57
N LYS A 179 -10.06 12.65 16.92
CA LYS A 179 -10.31 12.73 15.48
C LYS A 179 -11.04 14.03 15.12
N ALA A 180 -12.06 14.40 15.88
CA ALA A 180 -12.78 15.67 15.70
C ALA A 180 -11.83 16.88 15.87
N GLN A 181 -10.93 16.86 16.86
CA GLN A 181 -9.92 17.91 17.05
C GLN A 181 -8.94 17.99 15.86
N GLN A 182 -8.50 16.85 15.32
CA GLN A 182 -7.63 16.78 14.15
C GLN A 182 -8.33 17.32 12.90
N ASP A 183 -9.58 16.93 12.67
CA ASP A 183 -10.38 17.36 11.53
C ASP A 183 -10.67 18.87 11.58
N ALA A 184 -10.95 19.41 12.76
CA ALA A 184 -11.13 20.85 12.97
C ALA A 184 -9.85 21.64 12.62
N LEU A 185 -8.69 21.22 13.14
CA LEU A 185 -7.39 21.83 12.82
C LEU A 185 -7.05 21.73 11.32
N ALA A 186 -7.33 20.59 10.71
CA ALA A 186 -7.11 20.38 9.27
C ALA A 186 -8.00 21.30 8.44
N LYS A 187 -9.27 21.47 8.81
CA LYS A 187 -10.21 22.38 8.16
C LYS A 187 -9.76 23.84 8.28
N GLU A 188 -9.34 24.28 9.47
CA GLU A 188 -8.78 25.62 9.68
C GLU A 188 -7.54 25.86 8.79
N MET A 189 -6.60 24.92 8.73
CA MET A 189 -5.43 25.02 7.87
C MET A 189 -5.79 25.04 6.38
N LYS A 190 -6.74 24.19 5.95
CA LYS A 190 -7.23 24.14 4.57
C LYS A 190 -7.83 25.49 4.16
N THR A 191 -8.68 26.08 4.99
CA THR A 191 -9.28 27.40 4.70
C THR A 191 -8.23 28.51 4.56
N LYS A 192 -7.19 28.52 5.41
CA LYS A 192 -6.07 29.49 5.29
C LYS A 192 -5.28 29.29 4.00
N LEU A 193 -5.01 28.04 3.62
CA LEU A 193 -4.28 27.72 2.38
C LEU A 193 -5.11 28.03 1.13
N ASP A 194 -6.41 27.77 1.14
CA ASP A 194 -7.30 28.07 0.02
C ASP A 194 -7.46 29.59 -0.20
N ALA A 195 -7.49 30.38 0.88
CA ALA A 195 -7.46 31.84 0.79
C ALA A 195 -6.17 32.33 0.12
N LEU A 196 -5.01 31.90 0.62
CA LEU A 196 -3.70 32.24 0.05
C LEU A 196 -3.57 31.81 -1.42
N LYS A 197 -4.12 30.64 -1.77
CA LYS A 197 -4.12 30.16 -3.16
C LYS A 197 -4.95 31.04 -4.09
N LYS A 198 -6.11 31.55 -3.63
CA LYS A 198 -6.93 32.49 -4.41
C LYS A 198 -6.21 33.81 -4.65
N ASP A 199 -5.38 34.24 -3.71
CA ASP A 199 -4.59 35.46 -3.81
C ASP A 199 -3.30 35.29 -4.66
N GLY A 200 -3.10 34.13 -5.29
CA GLY A 200 -1.95 33.85 -6.13
C GLY A 200 -0.64 33.60 -5.36
N ALA A 201 -0.72 33.21 -4.08
CA ALA A 201 0.46 32.99 -3.26
C ALA A 201 1.41 31.92 -3.82
N THR A 202 2.71 32.18 -3.68
CA THR A 202 3.77 31.26 -4.10
C THR A 202 3.89 30.06 -3.17
N LYS A 203 4.57 29.00 -3.64
CA LYS A 203 4.81 27.78 -2.86
C LYS A 203 5.57 28.02 -1.55
N GLU A 204 6.41 29.04 -1.51
CA GLU A 204 7.17 29.42 -0.32
C GLU A 204 6.28 30.09 0.73
N GLN A 205 5.40 30.99 0.28
CA GLN A 205 4.39 31.62 1.14
C GLN A 205 3.41 30.60 1.73
N MET A 206 2.99 29.60 0.95
CA MET A 206 2.17 28.50 1.48
C MET A 206 2.90 27.68 2.55
N ARG A 207 4.21 27.43 2.40
CA ARG A 207 5.01 26.72 3.40
C ARG A 207 5.18 27.53 4.68
N GLU A 208 5.43 28.83 4.55
CA GLU A 208 5.55 29.74 5.68
C GLU A 208 4.24 29.82 6.46
N ALA A 209 3.10 29.91 5.76
CA ALA A 209 1.77 29.87 6.37
C ALA A 209 1.49 28.55 7.11
N VAL A 210 2.00 27.42 6.61
CA VAL A 210 1.90 26.13 7.32
C VAL A 210 2.75 26.14 8.58
N HIS A 211 3.98 26.67 8.51
CA HIS A 211 4.88 26.74 9.67
C HIS A 211 4.36 27.69 10.75
N SER A 212 3.82 28.85 10.38
CA SER A 212 3.20 29.78 11.33
C SER A 212 1.97 29.14 11.97
N PHE A 213 1.08 28.53 11.18
CA PHE A 213 -0.08 27.82 11.74
C PHE A 213 0.31 26.71 12.71
N GLN A 214 1.34 25.92 12.40
CA GLN A 214 1.83 24.88 13.31
C GLN A 214 2.40 25.47 14.60
N LYS A 215 3.06 26.62 14.53
CA LYS A 215 3.60 27.33 15.69
C LYS A 215 2.48 27.90 16.56
N ASP A 216 1.48 28.52 15.95
CA ASP A 216 0.34 29.13 16.63
C ASP A 216 -0.57 28.08 17.28
N ASN A 217 -0.67 26.90 16.67
CA ASN A 217 -1.46 25.77 17.19
C ASN A 217 -0.62 24.75 17.95
N LYS A 218 0.59 25.12 18.38
CA LYS A 218 1.51 24.20 19.07
C LYS A 218 0.85 23.51 20.25
N ASP A 219 0.16 24.27 21.10
CA ASP A 219 -0.47 23.73 22.31
C ASP A 219 -1.61 22.75 21.98
N ARG A 220 -2.43 23.05 20.96
CA ARG A 220 -3.47 22.15 20.47
C ARG A 220 -2.88 20.85 19.90
N LEU A 221 -1.80 20.96 19.14
CA LEU A 221 -1.10 19.82 18.57
C LEU A 221 -0.42 18.96 19.64
N ASP A 222 0.16 19.59 20.67
CA ASP A 222 0.79 18.88 21.78
C ASP A 222 -0.25 18.23 22.69
N ALA A 223 -1.43 18.85 22.90
CA ALA A 223 -2.57 18.23 23.57
C ALA A 223 -3.09 16.98 22.82
N ILE A 224 -3.25 17.05 21.49
CA ILE A 224 -3.64 15.90 20.66
C ILE A 224 -2.61 14.76 20.79
N LYS A 225 -1.31 15.08 20.77
CA LYS A 225 -0.25 14.08 20.97
C LYS A 225 -0.30 13.45 22.35
N ALA A 226 -0.52 14.26 23.39
CA ALA A 226 -0.67 13.79 24.75
C ALA A 226 -1.86 12.83 24.87
N ALA A 227 -3.03 13.21 24.33
CA ALA A 227 -4.22 12.37 24.34
C ALA A 227 -4.01 11.02 23.61
N HIS A 228 -3.35 11.02 22.45
CA HIS A 228 -2.95 9.78 21.76
C HIS A 228 -2.02 8.90 22.60
N LYS A 229 -1.06 9.53 23.29
CA LYS A 229 -0.12 8.82 24.17
C LYS A 229 -0.85 8.21 25.37
N ASP A 230 -1.76 8.94 25.98
CA ASP A 230 -2.53 8.48 27.14
C ASP A 230 -3.43 7.29 26.76
N ILE A 231 -4.09 7.34 25.59
CA ILE A 231 -4.83 6.19 25.05
C ILE A 231 -3.88 5.00 24.81
N HIS A 232 -2.72 5.25 24.20
CA HIS A 232 -1.75 4.18 23.95
C HIS A 232 -1.26 3.53 25.25
N ASP A 233 -0.98 4.31 26.29
CA ASP A 233 -0.47 3.82 27.56
C ASP A 233 -1.57 3.10 28.36
N SER A 234 -2.81 3.60 28.34
CA SER A 234 -3.99 2.90 28.87
C SER A 234 -4.20 1.55 28.18
N LEU A 235 -4.17 1.52 26.84
CA LEU A 235 -4.28 0.28 26.08
C LEU A 235 -3.11 -0.67 26.30
N LYS A 236 -1.91 -0.14 26.57
CA LYS A 236 -0.77 -0.97 26.92
C LYS A 236 -0.94 -1.59 28.31
N GLY A 237 -1.49 -0.85 29.27
CA GLY A 237 -1.81 -1.36 30.61
C GLY A 237 -2.92 -2.42 30.60
N ALA A 238 -3.92 -2.26 29.73
CA ALA A 238 -5.03 -3.20 29.58
C ALA A 238 -4.70 -4.45 28.72
N ARG A 239 -3.46 -4.57 28.20
CA ARG A 239 -3.09 -5.75 27.39
C ARG A 239 -3.03 -6.99 28.28
N PRO A 240 -3.59 -8.12 27.82
CA PRO A 240 -3.40 -9.41 28.48
C PRO A 240 -1.90 -9.68 28.71
N PRO A 241 -1.54 -10.34 29.84
CA PRO A 241 -0.16 -10.71 30.09
C PRO A 241 0.36 -11.51 28.89
N LYS A 242 1.51 -11.09 28.38
CA LYS A 242 2.14 -11.81 27.28
C LYS A 242 2.50 -13.20 27.80
N PRO A 243 2.24 -14.28 27.05
CA PRO A 243 2.66 -15.62 27.46
C PRO A 243 4.13 -15.59 27.81
N GLU A 244 4.47 -16.17 28.96
CA GLU A 244 5.85 -16.23 29.43
C GLU A 244 6.67 -16.99 28.40
N ARG A 245 7.74 -16.34 27.93
CA ARG A 245 8.66 -16.96 27.00
C ARG A 245 9.64 -17.77 27.84
N PRO A 246 9.95 -19.03 27.47
CA PRO A 246 10.97 -19.81 28.17
C PRO A 246 12.25 -19.00 28.32
N GLU A 247 12.87 -19.13 29.49
CA GLU A 247 14.04 -18.35 29.83
C GLU A 247 15.21 -18.72 28.93
N LEU A 248 15.74 -17.72 28.22
CA LEU A 248 16.94 -17.91 27.44
C LEU A 248 18.13 -18.12 28.39
N THR A 249 19.02 -19.06 28.05
CA THR A 249 20.28 -19.26 28.78
C THR A 249 21.10 -17.97 28.80
N THR A 250 21.97 -17.81 29.80
CA THR A 250 22.85 -16.63 29.93
C THR A 250 23.69 -16.39 28.67
N GLU A 251 24.14 -17.46 28.03
CA GLU A 251 24.88 -17.43 26.77
C GLU A 251 24.04 -16.89 25.61
N ILE A 252 22.80 -17.38 25.44
CA ILE A 252 21.89 -16.89 24.39
C ILE A 252 21.52 -15.42 24.65
N LYS A 253 21.29 -15.03 25.92
CA LYS A 253 21.05 -13.63 26.31
C LYS A 253 22.23 -12.74 25.89
N ALA A 254 23.46 -13.18 26.13
CA ALA A 254 24.66 -12.45 25.71
C ALA A 254 24.78 -12.32 24.18
N LYS A 255 24.54 -13.40 23.42
CA LYS A 255 24.52 -13.35 21.94
C LYS A 255 23.44 -12.41 21.40
N VAL A 256 22.26 -12.38 22.03
CA VAL A 256 21.15 -11.48 21.66
C VAL A 256 21.51 -10.01 21.89
N GLU A 257 22.12 -9.67 23.04
CA GLU A 257 22.53 -8.28 23.31
C GLU A 257 23.65 -7.82 22.36
N ALA A 258 24.67 -8.66 22.12
CA ALA A 258 25.73 -8.37 21.16
C ALA A 258 25.17 -8.15 19.74
N LEU A 259 24.11 -8.88 19.36
CA LEU A 259 23.43 -8.69 18.08
C LEU A 259 22.64 -7.37 18.04
N LYS A 260 21.97 -6.99 19.14
CA LYS A 260 21.24 -5.72 19.24
C LYS A 260 22.19 -4.53 19.12
N GLU A 261 23.37 -4.58 19.71
CA GLU A 261 24.37 -3.52 19.58
C GLU A 261 24.80 -3.32 18.12
N LYS A 262 25.14 -4.41 17.42
CA LYS A 262 25.47 -4.35 15.99
C LYS A 262 24.33 -3.83 15.12
N GLN A 263 23.08 -4.16 15.46
CA GLN A 263 21.91 -3.61 14.78
C GLN A 263 21.73 -2.11 15.03
N LYS A 264 21.98 -1.64 16.26
CA LYS A 264 21.94 -0.21 16.61
C LYS A 264 23.00 0.57 15.82
N GLU A 265 24.23 0.05 15.75
CA GLU A 265 25.31 0.66 14.96
C GLU A 265 24.96 0.77 13.47
N LEU A 266 24.39 -0.28 12.88
CA LEU A 266 23.96 -0.22 11.48
C LEU A 266 22.81 0.78 11.29
N HIS A 267 21.92 0.91 12.28
CA HIS A 267 20.82 1.87 12.25
C HIS A 267 21.30 3.32 12.33
N THR A 268 22.25 3.62 13.21
CA THR A 268 22.87 4.96 13.30
C THR A 268 23.60 5.30 12.01
N ALA A 269 24.43 4.39 11.48
CA ALA A 269 25.13 4.60 10.22
C ALA A 269 24.17 4.87 9.03
N ARG A 270 23.02 4.19 8.99
CA ARG A 270 21.96 4.48 7.99
C ARG A 270 21.34 5.85 8.15
N LYS A 271 21.16 6.31 9.39
CA LYS A 271 20.62 7.64 9.69
C LYS A 271 21.61 8.72 9.23
N ASP A 272 22.90 8.54 9.50
CA ASP A 272 23.95 9.47 9.08
C ASP A 272 24.08 9.51 7.55
N LEU A 273 23.97 8.36 6.87
CA LEU A 273 23.86 8.32 5.41
C LEU A 273 22.67 9.16 4.95
N HIS A 274 21.49 8.99 5.56
CA HIS A 274 20.29 9.73 5.15
C HIS A 274 20.45 11.25 5.31
N GLU A 275 21.08 11.71 6.39
CA GLU A 275 21.44 13.12 6.57
C GLU A 275 22.41 13.59 5.49
N ASN A 276 23.46 12.82 5.21
CA ASN A 276 24.46 13.13 4.19
C ASN A 276 23.91 13.13 2.75
N LEU A 277 22.77 12.49 2.49
CA LEU A 277 22.12 12.49 1.17
C LEU A 277 21.26 13.75 0.93
N LYS A 278 20.94 14.52 1.98
CA LYS A 278 20.11 15.73 1.85
C LYS A 278 20.85 16.79 1.03
N GLY A 279 20.12 17.42 0.10
CA GLY A 279 20.67 18.48 -0.76
C GLY A 279 21.65 18.01 -1.85
N LYS A 280 22.08 16.74 -1.87
CA LYS A 280 23.00 16.22 -2.89
C LYS A 280 22.31 15.93 -4.24
N SER A 281 23.10 15.97 -5.32
CA SER A 281 22.67 15.60 -6.67
C SER A 281 22.31 14.11 -6.75
N LYS A 282 21.60 13.70 -7.81
CA LYS A 282 21.21 12.29 -7.99
C LYS A 282 22.43 11.38 -8.09
N GLU A 283 23.44 11.79 -8.85
CA GLU A 283 24.68 11.05 -9.09
C GLU A 283 25.49 10.90 -7.79
N ASP A 284 25.62 11.97 -7.01
CA ASP A 284 26.31 11.92 -5.71
C ASP A 284 25.60 11.00 -4.71
N ARG A 285 24.25 11.00 -4.72
CA ARG A 285 23.47 10.12 -3.86
C ARG A 285 23.71 8.65 -4.22
N GLU A 286 23.74 8.32 -5.51
CA GLU A 286 24.00 6.97 -5.98
C GLU A 286 25.41 6.50 -5.60
N ALA A 287 26.42 7.36 -5.79
CA ALA A 287 27.80 7.08 -5.38
C ALA A 287 27.92 6.83 -3.86
N LEU A 288 27.32 7.69 -3.02
CA LEU A 288 27.34 7.54 -1.57
C LEU A 288 26.59 6.30 -1.06
N ILE A 289 25.50 5.93 -1.73
CA ILE A 289 24.76 4.70 -1.41
C ILE A 289 25.59 3.47 -1.80
N ALA A 290 26.28 3.51 -2.95
CA ALA A 290 27.13 2.40 -3.39
C ALA A 290 28.30 2.17 -2.43
N THR A 291 29.01 3.23 -2.04
CA THR A 291 30.10 3.13 -1.06
C THR A 291 29.61 2.67 0.31
N PHE A 292 28.47 3.18 0.78
CA PHE A 292 27.87 2.73 2.03
C PHE A 292 27.47 1.25 1.99
N LYS A 293 26.89 0.79 0.88
CA LYS A 293 26.49 -0.61 0.69
C LYS A 293 27.70 -1.53 0.73
N GLU A 294 28.78 -1.21 0.00
CA GLU A 294 30.01 -1.99 0.02
C GLU A 294 30.66 -2.01 1.41
N ALA A 295 30.81 -0.84 2.06
CA ALA A 295 31.40 -0.73 3.39
C ALA A 295 30.63 -1.48 4.49
N ASN A 296 29.30 -1.61 4.36
CA ASN A 296 28.45 -2.27 5.35
C ASN A 296 27.99 -3.67 4.95
N LYS A 297 28.40 -4.18 3.78
CA LYS A 297 28.02 -5.50 3.26
C LYS A 297 28.39 -6.61 4.24
N ALA A 298 29.65 -6.61 4.71
CA ALA A 298 30.14 -7.59 5.67
C ALA A 298 29.38 -7.54 7.00
N LYS A 299 29.18 -6.34 7.58
CA LYS A 299 28.40 -6.16 8.82
C LYS A 299 26.97 -6.67 8.68
N HIS A 300 26.33 -6.42 7.54
CA HIS A 300 24.96 -6.89 7.29
C HIS A 300 24.88 -8.41 7.18
N GLN A 301 25.83 -9.04 6.47
CA GLN A 301 25.90 -10.51 6.38
C GLN A 301 26.19 -11.15 7.73
N GLU A 302 27.09 -10.55 8.52
CA GLU A 302 27.39 -11.04 9.87
C GLU A 302 26.17 -10.95 10.81
N ILE A 303 25.45 -9.82 10.80
CA ILE A 303 24.20 -9.67 11.56
C ILE A 303 23.19 -10.72 11.12
N LYS A 304 23.07 -10.97 9.81
CA LYS A 304 22.14 -11.98 9.27
C LYS A 304 22.51 -13.40 9.70
N ALA A 305 23.79 -13.76 9.63
CA ALA A 305 24.28 -15.06 10.06
C ALA A 305 24.06 -15.27 11.58
N LYS A 306 24.48 -14.31 12.41
CA LYS A 306 24.29 -14.37 13.86
C LYS A 306 22.82 -14.36 14.27
N ALA A 307 21.96 -13.62 13.55
CA ALA A 307 20.52 -13.65 13.79
C ALA A 307 19.91 -15.02 13.50
N LYS A 308 20.42 -15.72 12.47
CA LYS A 308 19.98 -17.07 12.13
C LYS A 308 20.42 -18.07 13.20
N GLU A 309 21.69 -18.03 13.59
CA GLU A 309 22.27 -18.88 14.65
C GLU A 309 21.52 -18.73 15.97
N VAL A 310 21.36 -17.49 16.47
CA VAL A 310 20.61 -17.20 17.69
C VAL A 310 19.16 -17.67 17.59
N LYS A 311 18.52 -17.56 16.42
CA LYS A 311 17.16 -18.05 16.23
C LYS A 311 17.08 -19.57 16.27
N GLU A 312 18.05 -20.27 15.71
CA GLU A 312 18.15 -21.73 15.75
C GLU A 312 18.41 -22.23 17.17
N GLU A 313 19.30 -21.57 17.92
CA GLU A 313 19.55 -21.87 19.34
C GLU A 313 18.32 -21.67 20.22
N ILE A 314 17.62 -20.54 20.05
CA ILE A 314 16.36 -20.28 20.76
C ILE A 314 15.31 -21.34 20.40
N ARG A 315 15.23 -21.74 19.12
CA ARG A 315 14.29 -22.78 18.69
C ARG A 315 14.62 -24.13 19.32
N ALA A 316 15.89 -24.53 19.32
CA ALA A 316 16.33 -25.79 19.93
C ALA A 316 15.99 -25.82 21.42
N LEU A 317 16.22 -24.73 22.15
CA LEU A 317 15.87 -24.62 23.57
C LEU A 317 14.35 -24.74 23.80
N VAL A 318 13.56 -23.99 23.04
CA VAL A 318 12.08 -24.03 23.13
C VAL A 318 11.54 -25.42 22.80
N GLU A 319 12.08 -26.09 21.79
CA GLU A 319 11.69 -27.45 21.42
C GLU A 319 12.06 -28.44 22.53
N THR A 320 13.24 -28.36 23.14
CA THR A 320 13.62 -29.23 24.26
C THR A 320 12.76 -29.06 25.52
N GLU A 321 12.23 -27.86 25.77
CA GLU A 321 11.39 -27.58 26.94
C GLU A 321 9.89 -27.80 26.66
N SER A 322 9.40 -27.48 25.47
CA SER A 322 7.96 -27.55 25.13
C SER A 322 7.52 -28.90 24.59
N THR A 323 8.39 -29.72 23.98
CA THR A 323 7.99 -31.04 23.45
C THR A 323 8.18 -32.19 24.44
N ARG A 324 8.74 -31.94 25.63
CA ARG A 324 8.89 -32.97 26.69
C ARG A 324 7.80 -32.94 27.76
N THR A 325 6.93 -31.94 27.76
CA THR A 325 5.80 -31.79 28.71
C THR A 325 4.44 -32.21 28.14
N SER A 326 4.41 -32.80 26.95
CA SER A 326 3.18 -33.31 26.32
C SER A 326 3.33 -34.75 25.83
N ASP A 327 4.01 -35.59 26.62
CA ASP A 327 3.95 -37.04 26.49
C ASP A 327 3.96 -37.64 27.92
N LEU A 328 2.79 -37.54 28.58
CA LEU A 328 2.33 -38.37 29.68
C LEU A 328 0.80 -38.31 29.75
#